data_AF-A0AAW4N3B9-F1
#
_entry.id   AF-A0AAW4N3B9-F1
#
_cell.length_a   1.000
_cell.length_b   1.000
_cell.length_c   1.000
_cell.angle_alpha   90.00
_cell.angle_beta   90.00
_cell.angle_gamma   90.00
#
_symmetry.space_group_name_H-M   'P 1'
#
loop_
_entity.id
_entity.type
_entity.pdbx_description
1 polymer ?
#
loop_
_entity_poly.entity_id
_entity_poly.type
_entity_poly.pdbx_seq_one_letter_code
_entity_poly.pdbx_strand_id
1 'polypeptide(L)'
;MARHPLWNEENWLLLLQLYQKKPMGVKPLYSKGMVDLSLELHIPPEFLHEQMFKLRMVTPRIKRLWEKYADKPQLLKRDIQRIRQMNGCGNAMKFFEGVEVKETFEKNWEPLEGEPSLTPVKLIIILDLYFQLTPITMVPETPEIIDLGKLIKTSPKVIAEAMGVFMYCDPYLNREDVLIHPLLEACSDIWHQYGNGNPDKLYQLANELKEYFK
;
A
#
# COMPACT_ATOMS: atom_id res chain seq x y z
N MET A 1 -9.37 -2.88 -23.13
CA MET A 1 -9.11 -2.65 -21.70
C MET A 1 -10.12 -1.66 -21.20
N ALA A 2 -10.93 -2.02 -20.20
CA ALA A 2 -11.85 -1.09 -19.58
C ALA A 2 -11.06 0.09 -18.99
N ARG A 3 -11.49 1.32 -19.30
CA ARG A 3 -10.90 2.54 -18.77
C ARG A 3 -11.37 2.65 -17.31
N HIS A 4 -10.46 2.70 -16.35
CA HIS A 4 -10.85 2.94 -14.94
C HIS A 4 -11.68 4.23 -14.86
N PRO A 5 -12.82 4.26 -14.16
CA PRO A 5 -13.74 5.40 -14.18
C PRO A 5 -13.09 6.74 -13.82
N LEU A 6 -12.14 6.72 -12.87
CA LEU A 6 -11.40 7.90 -12.40
C LEU A 6 -10.18 8.27 -13.27
N TRP A 7 -9.88 7.49 -14.32
CA TRP A 7 -8.71 7.73 -15.15
C TRP A 7 -8.96 8.79 -16.25
N ASN A 8 -8.32 9.94 -16.11
CA ASN A 8 -8.37 11.06 -17.06
C ASN A 8 -7.00 11.31 -17.73
N GLU A 9 -6.94 12.25 -18.69
CA GLU A 9 -5.70 12.59 -19.39
C GLU A 9 -4.70 13.36 -18.52
N GLU A 10 -5.16 14.10 -17.52
CA GLU A 10 -4.32 14.89 -16.62
C GLU A 10 -3.48 14.01 -15.69
N ASN A 11 -3.99 12.83 -15.34
CA ASN A 11 -3.29 11.80 -14.56
C ASN A 11 -1.97 11.35 -15.20
N TRP A 12 -1.81 11.49 -16.52
CA TRP A 12 -0.53 11.23 -17.19
C TRP A 12 0.59 12.14 -16.71
N LEU A 13 0.30 13.38 -16.34
CA LEU A 13 1.31 14.31 -15.85
C LEU A 13 1.83 13.88 -14.48
N LEU A 14 0.93 13.50 -13.58
CA LEU A 14 1.28 12.96 -12.27
C LEU A 14 2.12 11.69 -12.39
N LEU A 15 1.70 10.76 -13.27
CA LEU A 15 2.40 9.51 -13.50
C LEU A 15 3.76 9.72 -14.18
N LEU A 16 3.86 10.65 -15.13
CA LEU A 16 5.12 11.02 -15.77
C LEU A 16 6.09 11.65 -14.77
N GLN A 17 5.62 12.53 -13.89
CA GLN A 17 6.46 13.10 -12.83
C GLN A 17 7.03 11.98 -11.94
N LEU A 18 6.20 11.01 -11.55
CA LEU A 18 6.66 9.87 -10.77
C LEU A 18 7.68 9.03 -11.56
N TYR A 19 7.43 8.76 -12.84
CA TYR A 19 8.35 8.03 -13.72
C TYR A 19 9.73 8.72 -13.84
N GLN A 20 9.76 10.05 -13.92
CA GLN A 20 10.98 10.84 -14.04
C GLN A 20 11.79 10.96 -12.74
N LYS A 21 11.21 10.68 -11.56
CA LYS A 21 11.97 10.66 -10.30
C LYS A 21 13.12 9.63 -10.41
N LYS A 22 14.28 9.90 -9.83
CA LYS A 22 15.40 8.95 -9.87
C LYS A 22 15.14 7.72 -8.98
N PRO A 23 15.59 6.51 -9.37
CA PRO A 23 16.05 6.15 -10.71
C PRO A 23 14.90 6.23 -11.72
N MET A 24 15.12 6.85 -12.87
CA MET A 24 14.07 7.08 -13.87
C MET A 24 13.55 5.74 -14.42
N GLY A 25 12.23 5.60 -14.53
CA GLY A 25 11.60 4.39 -15.04
C GLY A 25 10.29 4.03 -14.34
N VAL A 26 9.79 2.85 -14.68
CA VAL A 26 8.67 2.23 -13.98
C VAL A 26 9.07 1.97 -12.54
N LYS A 27 8.24 2.43 -11.60
CA LYS A 27 8.45 2.24 -10.16
C LYS A 27 7.89 0.91 -9.70
N PRO A 28 8.44 0.30 -8.64
CA PRO A 28 7.81 -0.85 -8.01
C PRO A 28 6.33 -0.60 -7.70
N LEU A 29 5.51 -1.64 -7.81
CA LEU A 29 4.06 -1.59 -7.66
C LEU A 29 3.62 -0.86 -6.38
N TYR A 30 4.22 -1.21 -5.24
CA TYR A 30 3.93 -0.57 -3.95
C TYR A 30 5.04 0.37 -3.48
N SER A 31 5.84 0.93 -4.39
CA SER A 31 6.78 1.99 -4.01
C SER A 31 6.03 3.17 -3.39
N LYS A 32 6.65 3.88 -2.44
CA LYS A 32 6.03 5.00 -1.72
C LYS A 32 5.30 5.99 -2.65
N GLY A 33 5.98 6.41 -3.72
CA GLY A 33 5.41 7.36 -4.66
C GLY A 33 4.24 6.81 -5.48
N MET A 34 4.18 5.49 -5.74
CA MET A 34 3.04 4.87 -6.43
C MET A 34 1.82 4.82 -5.51
N VAL A 35 2.01 4.33 -4.28
CA VAL A 35 0.93 4.23 -3.29
C VAL A 35 0.40 5.60 -2.91
N ASP A 36 1.27 6.57 -2.61
CA ASP A 36 0.83 7.94 -2.27
C ASP A 36 0.03 8.57 -3.44
N LEU A 37 0.42 8.30 -4.69
CA LEU A 37 -0.34 8.76 -5.87
C LEU A 37 -1.66 8.00 -6.05
N SER A 38 -1.68 6.70 -5.75
CA SER A 38 -2.90 5.89 -5.75
C SER A 38 -3.92 6.40 -4.75
N LEU A 39 -3.48 6.70 -3.53
CA LEU A 39 -4.32 7.30 -2.49
C LEU A 39 -4.82 8.69 -2.91
N GLU A 40 -3.96 9.53 -3.51
CA GLU A 40 -4.34 10.86 -4.02
C GLU A 40 -5.43 10.77 -5.12
N LEU A 41 -5.34 9.77 -5.99
CA LEU A 41 -6.23 9.62 -7.14
C LEU A 41 -7.44 8.72 -6.89
N HIS A 42 -7.49 8.01 -5.75
CA HIS A 42 -8.44 6.92 -5.50
C HIS A 42 -8.40 5.86 -6.62
N ILE A 43 -7.20 5.53 -7.11
CA ILE A 43 -6.97 4.53 -8.16
C ILE A 43 -6.00 3.47 -7.64
N PRO A 44 -6.34 2.16 -7.70
CA PRO A 44 -5.47 1.10 -7.20
C PRO A 44 -4.05 1.12 -7.81
N PRO A 45 -3.00 0.79 -7.04
CA PRO A 45 -1.62 0.79 -7.51
C PRO A 45 -1.38 -0.05 -8.77
N GLU A 46 -2.07 -1.18 -8.91
CA GLU A 46 -1.96 -2.10 -10.06
C GLU A 46 -2.30 -1.38 -11.36
N PHE A 47 -3.39 -0.63 -11.36
CA PHE A 47 -3.82 0.11 -12.54
C PHE A 47 -2.81 1.23 -12.88
N LEU A 48 -2.35 1.99 -11.89
CA LEU A 48 -1.35 3.05 -12.12
C LEU A 48 -0.03 2.47 -12.63
N HIS A 49 0.41 1.34 -12.08
CA HIS A 49 1.61 0.64 -12.49
C HIS A 49 1.50 0.16 -13.95
N GLU A 50 0.37 -0.42 -14.36
CA GLU A 50 0.09 -0.75 -15.76
C GLU A 50 0.11 0.48 -16.68
N GLN A 51 -0.47 1.61 -16.24
CA GLN A 51 -0.39 2.85 -17.02
C GLN A 51 1.06 3.35 -17.13
N MET A 52 1.87 3.16 -16.08
CA MET A 52 3.26 3.60 -16.06
C MET A 52 4.10 2.82 -17.06
N PHE A 53 3.84 1.52 -17.26
CA PHE A 53 4.47 0.74 -18.34
C PHE A 53 4.21 1.32 -19.73
N LYS A 54 3.03 1.89 -19.97
CA LYS A 54 2.70 2.51 -21.27
C LYS A 54 3.55 3.76 -21.55
N LEU A 55 4.16 4.39 -20.55
CA LEU A 55 5.11 5.50 -20.76
C LEU A 55 6.36 5.07 -21.53
N ARG A 56 6.68 3.76 -21.55
CA ARG A 56 7.77 3.17 -22.35
C ARG A 56 7.37 2.97 -23.81
N MET A 57 6.07 3.00 -24.14
CA MET A 57 5.59 2.72 -25.48
C MET A 57 5.75 3.95 -26.39
N VAL A 58 6.15 3.69 -27.64
CA VAL A 58 6.43 4.72 -28.66
C VAL A 58 5.15 5.11 -29.41
N THR A 59 4.07 5.39 -28.68
CA THR A 59 2.80 5.85 -29.29
C THR A 59 2.85 7.36 -29.56
N PRO A 60 2.15 7.87 -30.59
CA PRO A 60 2.14 9.31 -30.89
C PRO A 60 1.72 10.19 -29.70
N ARG A 61 0.78 9.72 -28.87
CA ARG A 61 0.35 10.46 -27.67
C ARG A 61 1.47 10.55 -26.64
N ILE A 62 2.12 9.43 -26.34
CA ILE A 62 3.22 9.37 -25.37
C ILE A 62 4.43 10.16 -25.88
N LYS A 63 4.73 10.13 -27.18
CA LYS A 63 5.76 10.99 -27.80
C LYS A 63 5.50 12.47 -27.53
N ARG A 64 4.29 12.97 -27.82
CA ARG A 64 3.93 14.38 -27.58
C ARG A 64 4.04 14.75 -26.10
N LEU A 65 3.66 13.84 -25.21
CA LEU A 65 3.79 14.01 -23.76
C LEU A 65 5.26 14.18 -23.35
N TRP A 66 6.14 13.29 -23.83
CA TRP A 66 7.58 13.38 -23.60
C TRP A 66 8.18 14.65 -24.21
N GLU A 67 7.92 14.95 -25.48
CA GLU A 67 8.41 16.17 -26.15
C GLU A 67 8.02 17.46 -25.40
N LYS A 68 6.85 17.48 -24.76
CA LYS A 68 6.39 18.64 -23.99
C LYS A 68 7.09 18.77 -22.64
N TYR A 69 7.37 17.68 -21.93
CA TYR A 69 7.75 17.71 -20.51
C TYR A 69 9.09 17.06 -20.14
N ALA A 70 9.69 16.22 -21.01
CA ALA A 70 10.92 15.45 -20.73
C ALA A 70 12.02 16.31 -20.09
N ASP A 71 12.33 17.42 -20.77
CA ASP A 71 13.44 18.31 -20.41
C ASP A 71 12.95 19.59 -19.72
N LYS A 72 11.68 19.62 -19.29
CA LYS A 72 11.02 20.81 -18.72
C LYS A 72 10.39 20.50 -17.35
N PRO A 73 11.18 20.12 -16.34
CA PRO A 73 10.66 19.69 -15.03
C PRO A 73 9.87 20.81 -14.32
N GLN A 74 10.26 22.08 -14.49
CA GLN A 74 9.54 23.21 -13.88
C GLN A 74 8.17 23.44 -14.53
N LEU A 75 8.05 23.23 -15.85
CA LEU A 75 6.77 23.30 -16.55
C LEU A 75 5.85 22.16 -16.07
N LEU A 76 6.37 20.93 -16.01
CA LEU A 76 5.63 19.78 -15.51
C LEU A 76 5.14 20.00 -14.08
N LYS A 77 6.01 20.49 -13.19
CA LYS A 77 5.67 20.80 -11.81
C LYS A 77 4.57 21.85 -11.71
N ARG A 78 4.66 22.93 -12.50
CA ARG A 78 3.65 24.00 -12.52
C ARG A 78 2.29 23.50 -12.99
N ASP A 79 2.25 22.71 -14.07
CA ASP A 79 1.00 22.20 -14.62
C ASP A 79 0.35 21.18 -13.67
N ILE A 80 1.14 20.33 -13.02
CA ILE A 80 0.68 19.44 -11.94
C ILE A 80 0.12 20.21 -10.75
N GLN A 81 0.78 21.29 -10.34
CA GLN A 81 0.29 22.12 -9.24
C GLN A 81 -1.08 22.73 -9.57
N ARG A 82 -1.28 23.16 -10.83
CA ARG A 82 -2.58 23.64 -11.30
C ARG A 82 -3.64 22.53 -11.24
N ILE A 83 -3.33 21.31 -11.66
CA ILE A 83 -4.25 20.15 -11.54
C ILE A 83 -4.65 19.90 -10.09
N ARG A 84 -3.66 19.85 -9.18
CA ARG A 84 -3.92 19.65 -7.75
C ARG A 84 -4.73 20.78 -7.11
N GLN A 85 -4.60 22.01 -7.60
CA GLN A 85 -5.44 23.13 -7.16
C GLN A 85 -6.89 23.02 -7.66
N MET A 86 -7.13 22.28 -8.75
CA MET A 86 -8.47 21.99 -9.25
C MET A 86 -9.08 20.74 -8.58
N ASN A 87 -8.26 19.85 -8.00
CA ASN A 87 -8.75 18.75 -7.17
C ASN A 87 -9.52 19.32 -5.97
N GLY A 88 -10.80 18.97 -5.85
CA GLY A 88 -11.72 19.53 -4.86
C GLY A 88 -12.62 20.66 -5.37
N CYS A 89 -12.48 21.10 -6.63
CA CYS A 89 -13.47 21.95 -7.30
C CYS A 89 -14.72 21.13 -7.64
N GLY A 90 -15.56 20.90 -6.65
CA GLY A 90 -16.77 20.10 -6.74
C GLY A 90 -17.05 19.42 -5.39
N ASN A 91 -18.29 19.49 -4.91
CA ASN A 91 -18.70 18.95 -3.61
C ASN A 91 -18.93 17.42 -3.69
N ALA A 92 -17.95 16.67 -4.20
CA ALA A 92 -18.06 15.22 -4.37
C ALA A 92 -18.35 14.50 -3.03
N MET A 93 -17.71 14.94 -1.94
CA MET A 93 -17.97 14.43 -0.59
C MET A 93 -19.44 14.64 -0.16
N LYS A 94 -20.05 15.80 -0.48
CA LYS A 94 -21.49 16.03 -0.21
C LYS A 94 -22.40 15.25 -1.16
N PHE A 95 -21.93 14.92 -2.37
CA PHE A 95 -22.71 14.19 -3.36
C PHE A 95 -22.87 12.71 -2.99
N PHE A 96 -21.87 12.12 -2.33
CA PHE A 96 -21.87 10.72 -1.90
C PHE A 96 -22.18 10.54 -0.40
N GLU A 97 -22.62 11.59 0.29
CA GLU A 97 -23.05 11.53 1.68
C GLU A 97 -24.24 10.55 1.81
N GLY A 98 -24.07 9.47 2.58
CA GLY A 98 -25.09 8.44 2.78
C GLY A 98 -25.09 7.29 1.76
N VAL A 99 -24.11 7.22 0.85
CA VAL A 99 -23.92 6.06 -0.04
C VAL A 99 -22.98 5.05 0.63
N GLU A 100 -23.38 3.77 0.64
CA GLU A 100 -22.57 2.67 1.14
C GLU A 100 -21.29 2.51 0.29
N VAL A 101 -20.14 2.87 0.87
CA VAL A 101 -18.85 2.80 0.20
C VAL A 101 -18.37 1.34 0.25
N LYS A 102 -18.26 0.70 -0.92
CA LYS A 102 -17.59 -0.61 -1.02
C LYS A 102 -16.21 -0.51 -0.38
N GLU A 103 -15.78 -1.53 0.34
CA GLU A 103 -14.42 -1.56 0.89
C GLU A 103 -13.39 -1.33 -0.23
N THR A 104 -12.68 -0.21 -0.14
CA THR A 104 -11.70 0.19 -1.13
C THR A 104 -10.30 -0.15 -0.64
N PHE A 105 -9.33 -0.19 -1.56
CA PHE A 105 -7.95 -0.55 -1.22
C PHE A 105 -7.30 0.44 -0.24
N GLU A 106 -7.81 1.67 -0.14
CA GLU A 106 -7.36 2.73 0.76
C GLU A 106 -7.40 2.30 2.22
N LYS A 107 -8.42 1.53 2.63
CA LYS A 107 -8.53 0.99 4.01
C LYS A 107 -7.30 0.20 4.43
N ASN A 108 -6.62 -0.47 3.50
CA ASN A 108 -5.41 -1.24 3.81
C ASN A 108 -4.23 -0.36 4.28
N TRP A 109 -4.30 0.94 4.00
CA TRP A 109 -3.29 1.94 4.32
C TRP A 109 -3.69 2.84 5.49
N GLU A 110 -4.93 2.71 5.99
CA GLU A 110 -5.42 3.48 7.13
C GLU A 110 -4.90 2.89 8.46
N PRO A 111 -4.60 3.75 9.45
CA PRO A 111 -4.28 3.32 10.80
C PRO A 111 -5.41 2.49 11.42
N LEU A 112 -5.05 1.44 12.18
CA LEU A 112 -6.03 0.68 12.95
C LEU A 112 -6.55 1.50 14.14
N GLU A 113 -7.84 1.41 14.44
CA GLU A 113 -8.45 2.16 15.56
C GLU A 113 -7.82 1.80 16.91
N GLY A 114 -7.60 0.50 17.16
CA GLY A 114 -7.05 0.00 18.43
C GLY A 114 -5.53 0.16 18.59
N GLU A 115 -4.80 0.36 17.49
CA GLU A 115 -3.34 0.56 17.48
C GLU A 115 -2.93 1.37 16.25
N PRO A 116 -2.98 2.71 16.31
CA PRO A 116 -2.75 3.58 15.16
C PRO A 116 -1.32 3.51 14.60
N SER A 117 -0.36 2.88 15.30
CA SER A 117 0.96 2.63 14.72
C SER A 117 0.97 1.50 13.69
N LEU A 118 -0.12 0.73 13.58
CA LEU A 118 -0.32 -0.35 12.62
C LEU A 118 -1.34 0.04 11.54
N THR A 119 -1.20 -0.61 10.38
CA THR A 119 -2.18 -0.62 9.28
C THR A 119 -2.37 -2.06 8.83
N PRO A 120 -3.43 -2.41 8.08
CA PRO A 120 -3.58 -3.75 7.52
C PRO A 120 -2.37 -4.20 6.69
N VAL A 121 -1.77 -3.31 5.88
CA VAL A 121 -0.52 -3.59 5.14
C VAL A 121 0.61 -4.00 6.08
N LYS A 122 0.78 -3.34 7.22
CA LYS A 122 1.80 -3.71 8.20
C LYS A 122 1.51 -5.08 8.81
N LEU A 123 0.24 -5.41 9.08
CA LEU A 123 -0.16 -6.73 9.57
C LEU A 123 0.14 -7.85 8.55
N ILE A 124 -0.05 -7.62 7.25
CA ILE A 124 0.33 -8.58 6.19
C ILE A 124 1.84 -8.86 6.24
N ILE A 125 2.65 -7.80 6.37
CA ILE A 125 4.11 -7.93 6.46
C ILE A 125 4.53 -8.65 7.76
N ILE A 126 3.85 -8.38 8.88
CA ILE A 126 4.10 -9.07 10.15
C ILE A 126 3.71 -10.55 10.06
N LEU A 127 2.61 -10.88 9.37
CA LEU A 127 2.19 -12.26 9.15
C LEU A 127 3.20 -13.04 8.30
N ASP A 128 3.80 -12.42 7.28
CA ASP A 128 4.91 -13.03 6.52
C ASP A 128 6.09 -13.39 7.46
N LEU A 129 6.47 -12.48 8.35
CA LEU A 129 7.54 -12.75 9.33
C LEU A 129 7.11 -13.79 10.38
N TYR A 130 5.85 -13.82 10.78
CA TYR A 130 5.31 -14.81 11.70
C TYR A 130 5.57 -16.24 11.21
N PHE A 131 5.36 -16.51 9.91
CA PHE A 131 5.62 -17.83 9.33
C PHE A 131 7.11 -18.19 9.19
N GLN A 132 8.00 -17.21 9.32
CA GLN A 132 9.46 -17.42 9.26
C GLN A 132 10.08 -17.66 10.64
N LEU A 133 9.36 -17.32 11.71
CA LEU A 133 9.85 -17.43 13.09
C LEU A 133 9.20 -18.61 13.81
N THR A 134 9.89 -19.08 14.84
CA THR A 134 9.31 -20.03 15.79
C THR A 134 8.63 -19.28 16.93
N PRO A 135 7.53 -19.80 17.52
CA PRO A 135 6.84 -19.18 18.65
C PRO A 135 7.72 -18.62 19.77
N ILE A 136 8.75 -19.35 20.19
CA ILE A 136 9.63 -18.95 21.30
C ILE A 136 10.53 -17.74 20.94
N THR A 137 10.72 -17.47 19.65
CA THR A 137 11.52 -16.35 19.14
C THR A 137 10.65 -15.16 18.73
N MET A 138 9.33 -15.19 18.91
CA MET A 138 8.44 -14.06 18.61
C MET A 138 8.47 -13.02 19.74
N VAL A 139 9.65 -12.49 20.06
CA VAL A 139 9.89 -11.55 21.17
C VAL A 139 10.56 -10.26 20.67
N PRO A 140 10.40 -9.11 21.37
CA PRO A 140 10.87 -7.82 20.89
C PRO A 140 12.40 -7.73 20.64
N GLU A 141 13.18 -8.58 21.31
CA GLU A 141 14.64 -8.62 21.23
C GLU A 141 15.16 -9.37 19.99
N THR A 142 14.28 -10.08 19.27
CA THR A 142 14.65 -10.87 18.10
C THR A 142 15.12 -9.95 16.96
N PRO A 143 16.31 -10.18 16.37
CA PRO A 143 16.89 -9.30 15.35
C PRO A 143 15.95 -9.02 14.16
N GLU A 144 15.26 -10.03 13.66
CA GLU A 144 14.32 -9.93 12.54
C GLU A 144 13.13 -9.01 12.87
N ILE A 145 12.65 -9.05 14.11
CA ILE A 145 11.57 -8.18 14.60
C ILE A 145 12.08 -6.74 14.76
N ILE A 146 13.30 -6.56 15.27
CA ILE A 146 13.93 -5.25 15.40
C ILE A 146 14.11 -4.59 14.02
N ASP A 147 14.63 -5.34 13.04
CA ASP A 147 14.89 -4.82 11.71
C ASP A 147 13.59 -4.54 10.95
N LEU A 148 12.57 -5.41 11.10
CA LEU A 148 11.24 -5.12 10.58
C LEU A 148 10.67 -3.84 11.21
N GLY A 149 10.80 -3.66 12.53
CA GLY A 149 10.32 -2.47 13.23
C GLY A 149 10.95 -1.17 12.72
N LYS A 150 12.26 -1.18 12.44
CA LYS A 150 12.93 -0.05 11.79
C LYS A 150 12.37 0.24 10.40
N LEU A 151 12.15 -0.80 9.59
CA LEU A 151 11.63 -0.67 8.22
C LEU A 151 10.23 -0.06 8.23
N ILE A 152 9.26 -0.71 8.89
CA ILE A 152 7.85 -0.28 8.86
C ILE A 152 7.53 0.82 9.87
N LYS A 153 8.53 1.31 10.62
CA LYS A 153 8.42 2.36 11.64
C LYS A 153 7.38 2.02 12.71
N THR A 154 7.50 0.81 13.27
CA THR A 154 6.66 0.31 14.36
C THR A 154 7.56 -0.29 15.42
N SER A 155 7.22 -0.13 16.70
CA SER A 155 8.08 -0.66 17.77
C SER A 155 8.16 -2.20 17.72
N PRO A 156 9.32 -2.80 18.02
CA PRO A 156 9.46 -4.26 18.10
C PRO A 156 8.44 -4.90 19.06
N LYS A 157 8.11 -4.18 20.15
CA LYS A 157 7.09 -4.61 21.12
C LYS A 157 5.71 -4.78 20.49
N VAL A 158 5.25 -3.79 19.73
CA VAL A 158 3.95 -3.85 19.03
C VAL A 158 3.93 -4.97 17.98
N ILE A 159 5.06 -5.20 17.29
CA ILE A 159 5.17 -6.32 16.33
C ILE A 159 5.05 -7.67 17.04
N ALA A 160 5.76 -7.86 18.16
CA ALA A 160 5.67 -9.09 18.95
C ALA A 160 4.27 -9.29 19.53
N GLU A 161 3.59 -8.22 19.95
CA GLU A 161 2.18 -8.27 20.39
C GLU A 161 1.26 -8.74 19.24
N ALA A 162 1.41 -8.18 18.04
CA ALA A 162 0.64 -8.61 16.86
C ALA A 162 0.91 -10.08 16.50
N MET A 163 2.16 -10.55 16.58
CA MET A 163 2.49 -11.97 16.43
C MET A 163 1.81 -12.83 17.49
N GLY A 164 1.80 -12.37 18.75
CA GLY A 164 1.08 -13.04 19.83
C GLY A 164 -0.41 -13.20 19.56
N VAL A 165 -1.04 -12.22 18.90
CA VAL A 165 -2.45 -12.32 18.44
C VAL A 165 -2.59 -13.29 17.28
N PHE A 166 -1.68 -13.28 16.29
CA PHE A 166 -1.70 -14.27 15.21
C PHE A 166 -1.59 -15.72 15.72
N MET A 167 -0.85 -15.95 16.81
CA MET A 167 -0.81 -17.27 17.44
C MET A 167 -2.16 -17.75 17.99
N TYR A 168 -3.10 -16.84 18.29
CA TYR A 168 -4.48 -17.20 18.64
C TYR A 168 -5.35 -17.45 17.39
N CYS A 169 -5.01 -16.84 16.26
CA CYS A 169 -5.67 -17.12 14.98
C CYS A 169 -5.20 -18.44 14.35
N ASP A 170 -4.00 -18.89 14.71
CA ASP A 170 -3.36 -20.09 14.17
C ASP A 170 -4.03 -21.39 14.68
N PRO A 171 -4.70 -22.16 13.81
CA PRO A 171 -5.42 -23.36 14.20
C PRO A 171 -4.48 -24.50 14.66
N TYR A 172 -3.18 -24.41 14.38
CA TYR A 172 -2.20 -25.41 14.82
C TYR A 172 -1.70 -25.17 16.25
N LEU A 173 -1.94 -23.98 16.79
CA LEU A 173 -1.61 -23.64 18.16
C LEU A 173 -2.88 -23.77 19.00
N ASN A 174 -3.11 -24.95 19.57
CA ASN A 174 -4.26 -25.22 20.45
C ASN A 174 -4.29 -24.21 21.61
N ARG A 175 -5.19 -23.22 21.55
CA ARG A 175 -5.46 -22.28 22.64
C ARG A 175 -6.93 -22.40 23.04
N GLU A 176 -7.16 -22.82 24.27
CA GLU A 176 -8.51 -22.99 24.83
C GLU A 176 -9.06 -21.69 25.44
N ASP A 177 -8.23 -20.65 25.55
CA ASP A 177 -8.57 -19.39 26.19
C ASP A 177 -9.14 -18.34 25.23
N VAL A 178 -10.15 -17.60 25.70
CA VAL A 178 -10.70 -16.44 24.99
C VAL A 178 -9.70 -15.28 25.07
N LEU A 179 -9.20 -14.84 23.93
CA LEU A 179 -8.40 -13.61 23.82
C LEU A 179 -9.31 -12.39 23.66
N ILE A 180 -9.11 -11.36 24.48
CA ILE A 180 -9.67 -10.03 24.26
C ILE A 180 -8.50 -9.09 23.99
N HIS A 181 -8.33 -8.68 22.73
CA HIS A 181 -7.23 -7.81 22.32
C HIS A 181 -7.68 -6.80 21.26
N PRO A 182 -7.24 -5.53 21.31
CA PRO A 182 -7.62 -4.50 20.32
C PRO A 182 -7.26 -4.84 18.87
N LEU A 183 -6.28 -5.72 18.66
CA LEU A 183 -5.84 -6.18 17.33
C LEU A 183 -6.57 -7.44 16.83
N LEU A 184 -7.40 -8.08 17.66
CA LEU A 184 -7.93 -9.42 17.35
C LEU A 184 -8.71 -9.45 16.04
N GLU A 185 -9.60 -8.47 15.83
CA GLU A 185 -10.42 -8.38 14.61
C GLU A 185 -9.54 -8.21 13.36
N ALA A 186 -8.68 -7.19 13.34
CA ALA A 186 -7.79 -6.93 12.22
C ALA A 186 -6.82 -8.09 11.93
N CYS A 187 -6.25 -8.72 12.96
CA CYS A 187 -5.40 -9.91 12.78
C CYS A 187 -6.21 -11.11 12.27
N SER A 188 -7.44 -11.30 12.75
CA SER A 188 -8.33 -12.37 12.27
C SER A 188 -8.67 -12.20 10.79
N ASP A 189 -8.96 -10.98 10.34
CA ASP A 189 -9.26 -10.70 8.93
C ASP A 189 -8.06 -10.99 8.02
N ILE A 190 -6.88 -10.51 8.42
CA ILE A 190 -5.62 -10.77 7.70
C ILE A 190 -5.30 -12.28 7.70
N TRP A 191 -5.50 -12.97 8.83
CA TRP A 191 -5.33 -14.41 8.90
C TRP A 191 -6.29 -15.17 8.00
N HIS A 192 -7.57 -14.81 8.01
CA HIS A 192 -8.58 -15.44 7.16
C HIS A 192 -8.23 -15.28 5.68
N GLN A 193 -7.69 -14.13 5.29
CA GLN A 193 -7.33 -13.85 3.91
C GLN A 193 -6.02 -14.53 3.46
N TYR A 194 -5.00 -14.59 4.33
CA TYR A 194 -3.65 -14.99 3.95
C TYR A 194 -3.06 -16.17 4.73
N GLY A 195 -3.51 -16.42 5.96
CA GLY A 195 -2.93 -17.39 6.89
C GLY A 195 -3.04 -18.85 6.42
N ASN A 196 -4.11 -19.21 5.72
CA ASN A 196 -4.30 -20.54 5.13
C ASN A 196 -3.93 -20.59 3.64
N GLY A 197 -3.33 -19.52 3.11
CA GLY A 197 -3.00 -19.38 1.70
C GLY A 197 -1.69 -20.05 1.29
N ASN A 198 -1.23 -19.78 0.07
CA ASN A 198 0.10 -20.21 -0.36
C ASN A 198 1.17 -19.28 0.26
N PRO A 199 2.13 -19.80 1.05
CA PRO A 199 3.15 -18.99 1.71
C PRO A 199 4.05 -18.22 0.73
N ASP A 200 4.34 -18.77 -0.45
CA ASP A 200 5.13 -18.08 -1.47
C ASP A 200 4.42 -16.83 -2.00
N LYS A 201 3.08 -16.87 -2.09
CA LYS A 201 2.29 -15.71 -2.52
C LYS A 201 2.30 -14.62 -1.44
N LEU A 202 2.17 -15.00 -0.17
CA LEU A 202 2.26 -14.06 0.95
C LEU A 202 3.66 -13.43 1.01
N TYR A 203 4.71 -14.23 0.88
CA TYR A 203 6.09 -13.75 0.85
C TYR A 203 6.34 -12.77 -0.29
N GLN A 204 5.85 -13.07 -1.51
CA GLN A 204 5.94 -12.15 -2.65
C GLN A 204 5.22 -10.84 -2.36
N LEU A 205 3.96 -10.90 -1.93
CA LEU A 205 3.16 -9.72 -1.60
C LEU A 205 3.81 -8.88 -0.51
N ALA A 206 4.27 -9.50 0.59
CA ALA A 206 4.92 -8.80 1.69
C ALA A 206 6.20 -8.10 1.23
N ASN A 207 6.99 -8.72 0.35
CA ASN A 207 8.18 -8.07 -0.21
C ASN A 207 7.84 -6.90 -1.13
N GLU A 208 6.80 -7.00 -1.94
CA GLU A 208 6.34 -5.85 -2.73
C GLU A 208 5.84 -4.72 -1.82
N LEU A 209 5.04 -5.02 -0.79
CA LEU A 209 4.54 -4.04 0.18
C LEU A 209 5.66 -3.37 1.00
N LYS A 210 6.73 -4.10 1.32
CA LYS A 210 7.92 -3.54 1.99
C LYS A 210 8.57 -2.40 1.18
N GLU A 211 8.42 -2.34 -0.14
CA GLU A 211 8.91 -1.23 -0.98
C GLU A 211 8.27 0.12 -0.62
N TYR A 212 7.10 0.14 0.02
CA TYR A 212 6.48 1.39 0.48
C TYR A 212 7.31 2.08 1.58
N PHE A 213 7.99 1.27 2.39
CA PHE A 213 8.66 1.71 3.60
C PHE A 213 10.17 1.95 3.44
N LYS A 214 10.73 1.57 2.29
CA LYS A 214 12.12 1.86 1.90
C LYS A 214 12.28 3.32 1.49
#